data_AF-A0A3N4LUD5-F1
#
_entry.id   AF-A0A3N4LUD5-F1
#
_cell.length_a   1.000
_cell.length_b   1.000
_cell.length_c   1.000
_cell.angle_alpha   90.00
_cell.angle_beta   90.00
_cell.angle_gamma   90.00
#
_symmetry.space_group_name_H-M   'P 1'
#
loop_
_entity.id
_entity.type
_entity.pdbx_description
1 polymer ?
#
loop_
_entity_poly.entity_id
_entity_poly.type
_entity_poly.pdbx_seq_one_letter_code
_entity_poly.pdbx_strand_id
1 'polypeptide(L)'
;MTGPSDSGRSTGAGPTGQPLDPKEASQVRGHVIWIKGMAEEMVGKVSGAQSWTQSGQQDQQRALQEMRLAKEEGDKRAHYEKRSPTILNVEGTGEKVAGYMTGCAGMKERGDEKKRAAKAKTT
;
A
#
# COMPACT_ATOMS: atom_id res chain seq x y z
N MET A 1 38.81 21.11 12.33
CA MET A 1 38.01 21.58 11.17
C MET A 1 37.11 20.43 10.74
N THR A 2 35.93 20.35 11.33
CA THR A 2 34.91 19.32 11.06
C THR A 2 34.00 19.82 9.94
N GLY A 3 33.97 19.08 8.82
CA GLY A 3 33.15 19.40 7.64
C GLY A 3 31.65 19.33 7.93
N PRO A 4 30.82 19.96 7.08
CA PRO A 4 29.39 20.08 7.33
C PRO A 4 28.69 18.72 7.20
N SER A 5 27.82 18.45 8.17
CA SER A 5 26.88 17.34 8.18
C SER A 5 25.94 17.46 6.97
N ASP A 6 26.13 16.57 5.99
CA ASP A 6 25.21 16.45 4.88
C ASP A 6 23.89 15.89 5.41
N SER A 7 22.90 16.77 5.42
CA SER A 7 21.56 16.51 5.88
C SER A 7 20.92 15.57 4.88
N GLY A 8 20.88 14.28 5.24
CA GLY A 8 20.32 13.19 4.46
C GLY A 8 18.95 13.55 3.90
N ARG A 9 18.95 14.05 2.66
CA ARG A 9 17.77 14.13 1.81
C ARG A 9 17.45 12.68 1.46
N SER A 10 16.53 12.10 2.24
CA SER A 10 15.85 10.85 1.90
C SER A 10 15.08 11.08 0.61
N THR A 11 15.75 10.91 -0.53
CA THR A 11 15.11 10.66 -1.81
C THR A 11 14.54 9.25 -1.70
N GLY A 12 13.22 9.18 -1.55
CA GLY A 12 12.43 7.97 -1.28
C GLY A 12 12.43 6.94 -2.42
N ALA A 13 13.62 6.46 -2.80
CA ALA A 13 13.84 5.30 -3.65
C ALA A 13 14.87 4.43 -2.93
N GLY A 14 14.41 3.58 -2.01
CA GLY A 14 15.28 2.57 -1.41
C GLY A 14 15.92 1.72 -2.52
N PRO A 15 17.24 1.46 -2.46
CA PRO A 15 17.94 0.70 -3.48
C PRO A 15 17.30 -0.69 -3.62
N THR A 16 17.16 -1.14 -4.86
CA THR A 16 16.72 -2.49 -5.24
C THR A 16 17.44 -3.54 -4.41
N GLY A 17 16.73 -4.16 -3.46
CA GLY A 17 17.24 -5.28 -2.67
C GLY A 17 17.16 -5.14 -1.15
N GLN A 18 16.83 -3.97 -0.58
CA GLN A 18 16.60 -3.86 0.87
C GLN A 18 15.14 -4.13 1.25
N PRO A 19 14.88 -4.84 2.37
CA PRO A 19 13.53 -5.00 2.91
C PRO A 19 12.90 -3.63 3.14
N LEU A 20 11.66 -3.45 2.70
CA LEU A 20 10.90 -2.23 2.94
C LEU A 20 10.58 -2.12 4.44
N ASP A 21 10.96 -1.00 5.07
CA ASP A 21 10.51 -0.69 6.42
C ASP A 21 8.98 -0.50 6.41
N PRO A 22 8.20 -1.26 7.21
CA PRO A 22 6.76 -1.12 7.28
C PRO A 22 6.28 0.31 7.56
N LYS A 23 7.05 1.10 8.32
CA LYS A 23 6.68 2.48 8.66
C LYS A 23 6.82 3.44 7.48
N GLU A 24 7.70 3.10 6.53
CA GLU A 24 7.98 3.88 5.33
C GLU A 24 7.19 3.38 4.12
N ALA A 25 6.48 2.25 4.24
CA ALA A 25 5.69 1.66 3.16
C ALA A 25 4.49 2.55 2.77
N SER A 26 4.23 2.68 1.47
CA SER A 26 3.17 3.57 0.96
C SER A 26 2.33 2.91 -0.14
N GLN A 27 1.01 3.08 -0.06
CA GLN A 27 0.09 2.62 -1.10
C GLN A 27 0.29 3.36 -2.42
N VAL A 28 0.50 4.68 -2.35
CA VAL A 28 0.66 5.52 -3.55
C VAL A 28 1.97 5.18 -4.25
N ARG A 29 3.07 5.07 -3.50
CA ARG A 29 4.36 4.70 -4.08
C ARG A 29 4.30 3.29 -4.68
N GLY A 30 3.67 2.34 -3.99
CA GLY A 30 3.41 1.01 -4.52
C GLY A 30 2.67 1.04 -5.86
N HIS A 31 1.57 1.80 -5.99
CA HIS A 31 0.86 1.94 -7.27
C HIS A 31 1.72 2.53 -8.39
N VAL A 32 2.54 3.55 -8.10
CA VAL A 32 3.45 4.15 -9.08
C VAL A 32 4.48 3.13 -9.57
N ILE A 33 5.09 2.37 -8.66
CA ILE A 33 6.05 1.31 -9.01
C ILE A 33 5.36 0.20 -9.82
N TRP A 34 4.12 -0.17 -9.47
CA TRP A 34 3.39 -1.19 -10.21
C TRP A 34 3.10 -0.77 -11.66
N ILE A 35 2.67 0.49 -11.87
CA ILE A 35 2.45 1.05 -13.21
C ILE A 35 3.77 1.10 -14.01
N LYS A 36 4.87 1.50 -13.37
CA LYS A 36 6.20 1.44 -13.99
C LYS A 36 6.52 0.02 -14.45
N GLY A 37 6.32 -0.97 -13.58
CA GLY A 37 6.58 -2.36 -13.89
C GLY A 37 5.70 -2.90 -15.03
N MET A 38 4.43 -2.49 -15.11
CA MET A 38 3.58 -2.80 -16.27
C MET A 38 4.13 -2.22 -17.58
N ALA A 39 4.56 -0.95 -17.55
CA ALA A 39 5.10 -0.29 -18.72
C ALA A 39 6.39 -0.98 -19.20
N GLU A 40 7.31 -1.30 -18.29
CA GLU A 40 8.54 -2.04 -18.60
C GLU A 40 8.25 -3.43 -19.15
N GLU A 41 7.32 -4.17 -18.53
CA GLU A 41 6.95 -5.50 -19.00
C GLU A 41 6.33 -5.46 -20.40
N MET A 42 5.45 -4.49 -20.66
CA MET A 42 4.83 -4.31 -21.97
C MET A 42 5.86 -3.96 -23.05
N VAL A 43 6.74 -2.99 -22.78
CA VAL A 43 7.82 -2.61 -23.70
C VAL A 43 8.73 -3.80 -23.95
N GLY A 44 9.08 -4.56 -22.91
CA GLY A 44 9.89 -5.78 -23.04
C GLY A 44 9.24 -6.85 -23.92
N LYS A 45 7.93 -7.11 -23.73
CA LYS A 45 7.18 -8.07 -24.55
C LYS A 45 7.07 -7.64 -26.02
N VAL A 46 6.81 -6.36 -26.27
CA VAL A 46 6.63 -5.84 -27.65
C VAL A 46 7.96 -5.75 -28.40
N SER A 47 9.04 -5.38 -27.71
CA SER A 47 10.38 -5.25 -28.31
C SER A 47 11.20 -6.55 -28.34
N GLY A 48 10.78 -7.58 -27.60
CA GLY A 48 11.57 -8.80 -27.37
C GLY A 48 12.68 -8.64 -26.32
N ALA A 49 12.77 -7.51 -25.64
CA ALA A 49 13.76 -7.27 -24.60
C ALA A 49 13.41 -8.01 -23.29
N GLN A 50 13.94 -9.21 -23.12
CA GLN A 50 13.64 -10.07 -21.97
C GLN A 50 14.07 -9.48 -20.61
N SER A 51 15.14 -8.68 -20.57
CA SER A 51 15.56 -7.96 -19.37
C SER A 51 14.53 -6.94 -18.89
N TRP A 52 13.84 -6.26 -19.83
CA TRP A 52 12.77 -5.31 -19.51
C TRP A 52 11.51 -6.03 -19.04
N THR A 53 11.18 -7.17 -19.65
CA THR A 53 10.10 -8.05 -19.17
C THR A 53 10.33 -8.48 -17.72
N GLN A 54 11.54 -8.94 -17.40
CA GLN A 54 11.90 -9.35 -16.04
C GLN A 54 11.92 -8.18 -15.04
N SER A 55 12.49 -7.04 -15.43
CA SER A 55 12.48 -5.81 -14.62
C SER A 55 11.05 -5.41 -14.26
N GLY A 56 10.16 -5.39 -15.25
CA GLY A 56 8.76 -5.04 -15.03
C GLY A 56 8.02 -5.97 -14.07
N GLN A 57 8.28 -7.28 -14.17
CA GLN A 57 7.72 -8.28 -13.24
C GLN A 57 8.26 -8.12 -11.82
N GLN A 58 9.56 -7.82 -11.66
CA GLN A 58 10.16 -7.56 -10.35
C GLN A 58 9.58 -6.29 -9.71
N ASP A 59 9.41 -5.21 -10.47
CA ASP A 59 8.81 -3.97 -9.99
C ASP A 59 7.35 -4.18 -9.54
N GLN A 60 6.55 -4.92 -10.32
CA GLN A 60 5.19 -5.27 -9.93
C GLN A 60 5.15 -6.09 -8.62
N GLN A 61 6.03 -7.08 -8.46
CA GLN A 61 6.11 -7.88 -7.23
C GLN A 61 6.52 -7.03 -6.02
N ARG A 62 7.52 -6.16 -6.19
CA ARG A 62 7.96 -5.23 -5.15
C ARG A 62 6.83 -4.28 -4.74
N ALA A 63 6.13 -3.72 -5.71
CA ALA A 63 4.98 -2.86 -5.47
C ALA A 63 3.88 -3.56 -4.67
N LEU A 64 3.56 -4.81 -5.01
CA LEU A 64 2.57 -5.60 -4.27
C LEU A 64 3.00 -5.85 -2.82
N GLN A 65 4.28 -6.13 -2.58
CA GLN A 65 4.81 -6.29 -1.22
C GLN A 65 4.71 -4.97 -0.44
N GLU A 66 5.07 -3.85 -1.07
CA GLU A 66 4.98 -2.53 -0.45
C GLU A 66 3.55 -2.17 -0.06
N MET A 67 2.59 -2.38 -0.98
CA MET A 67 1.19 -2.09 -0.74
C MET A 67 0.61 -2.97 0.37
N ARG A 68 1.05 -4.24 0.47
CA ARG A 68 0.65 -5.12 1.59
C ARG A 68 1.18 -4.62 2.92
N LEU A 69 2.46 -4.29 3.00
CA LEU A 69 3.06 -3.73 4.21
C LEU A 69 2.41 -2.40 4.62
N ALA A 70 2.17 -1.51 3.67
CA ALA A 70 1.49 -0.24 3.91
C ALA A 70 0.06 -0.45 4.41
N LYS A 71 -0.64 -1.48 3.91
CA LYS A 71 -1.96 -1.87 4.41
C LYS A 71 -1.87 -2.38 5.85
N GLU A 72 -1.00 -3.34 6.13
CA GLU A 72 -0.85 -3.93 7.47
C GLU A 72 -0.49 -2.87 8.51
N GLU A 73 0.44 -1.98 8.17
CA GLU A 73 0.83 -0.89 9.06
C GLU A 73 -0.31 0.14 9.25
N GLY A 74 -1.04 0.46 8.17
CA GLY A 74 -2.22 1.31 8.25
C GLY A 74 -3.32 0.72 9.14
N ASP A 75 -3.54 -0.59 9.05
CA ASP A 75 -4.54 -1.31 9.84
C ASP A 75 -4.14 -1.34 11.33
N LYS A 76 -2.85 -1.52 11.67
CA LYS A 76 -2.33 -1.41 13.06
C LYS A 76 -2.52 -0.01 13.64
N ARG A 77 -2.38 1.03 12.81
CA ARG A 77 -2.52 2.44 13.21
C ARG A 77 -3.97 2.92 13.19
N ALA A 78 -4.92 2.07 12.81
CA ALA A 78 -6.29 2.51 12.58
C ALA A 78 -7.01 3.01 13.85
N HIS A 79 -6.47 2.70 15.04
CA HIS A 79 -6.88 3.21 16.35
C HIS A 79 -8.40 3.36 16.48
N TYR A 80 -9.14 2.29 16.13
CA TYR A 80 -10.60 2.33 16.09
C TYR A 80 -11.19 2.79 17.43
N GLU A 81 -10.54 2.49 18.54
CA GLU A 81 -10.88 2.94 19.90
C GLU A 81 -10.92 4.47 20.06
N LYS A 82 -10.11 5.22 19.30
CA LYS A 82 -10.08 6.69 19.36
C LYS A 82 -11.01 7.36 18.35
N ARG A 83 -11.63 6.59 17.46
CA ARG A 83 -12.52 7.12 16.41
C ARG A 83 -13.99 7.07 16.82
N SER A 84 -14.76 8.03 16.30
CA SER A 84 -16.21 8.11 16.51
C SER A 84 -16.92 6.89 15.91
N PRO A 85 -17.91 6.29 16.60
CA PRO A 85 -18.67 5.15 16.08
C PRO A 85 -19.40 5.47 14.77
N THR A 86 -19.90 6.70 14.61
CA THR A 86 -20.55 7.14 13.36
C THR A 86 -19.57 7.11 12.18
N ILE A 87 -18.36 7.64 12.38
CA ILE A 87 -17.32 7.66 11.34
C ILE A 87 -16.90 6.25 10.97
N LEU A 88 -16.66 5.38 11.96
CA LEU A 88 -16.32 3.98 11.73
C LEU A 88 -17.42 3.24 10.95
N ASN A 89 -18.70 3.50 11.25
CA ASN A 89 -19.80 2.85 10.55
C ASN A 89 -19.94 3.32 9.09
N VAL A 90 -19.75 4.62 8.83
CA VAL A 90 -19.80 5.19 7.47
C VAL A 90 -18.63 4.68 6.64
N GLU A 91 -17.41 4.79 7.15
CA GLU A 91 -16.22 4.28 6.46
C GLU A 91 -16.30 2.78 6.23
N GLY A 92 -16.72 2.02 7.24
CA GLY A 92 -16.83 0.56 7.12
C GLY A 92 -17.87 0.13 6.09
N THR A 93 -18.98 0.87 5.98
CA THR A 93 -19.98 0.64 4.93
C THR A 93 -19.41 0.97 3.55
N GLY A 94 -18.73 2.11 3.41
CA GLY A 94 -18.08 2.51 2.15
C GLY A 94 -17.04 1.50 1.67
N GLU A 95 -16.16 1.04 2.57
CA GLU A 95 -15.14 0.04 2.25
C GLU A 95 -15.76 -1.31 1.88
N LYS A 96 -16.82 -1.73 2.58
CA LYS A 96 -17.52 -2.97 2.23
C LYS A 96 -18.13 -2.91 0.84
N VAL A 97 -18.81 -1.81 0.51
CA VAL A 97 -19.39 -1.59 -0.83
C VAL A 97 -18.30 -1.55 -1.89
N ALA A 98 -17.23 -0.79 -1.68
CA ALA A 98 -16.08 -0.73 -2.58
C ALA A 98 -15.46 -2.12 -2.78
N GLY A 99 -15.34 -2.91 -1.71
CA GLY A 99 -14.86 -4.29 -1.77
C GLY A 99 -15.78 -5.22 -2.58
N TYR A 100 -17.10 -5.04 -2.51
CA TYR A 100 -18.03 -5.78 -3.38
C TYR A 100 -17.89 -5.38 -4.84
N MET A 101 -17.83 -4.08 -5.13
CA MET A 101 -17.74 -3.57 -6.50
C MET A 101 -16.41 -3.93 -7.17
N THR A 102 -15.31 -3.89 -6.43
CA THR A 102 -13.96 -4.19 -6.95
C THR A 102 -13.57 -5.67 -6.81
N GLY A 103 -14.38 -6.47 -6.11
CA GLY A 103 -14.01 -7.84 -5.75
C GLY A 103 -12.92 -7.96 -4.68
N CYS A 104 -12.49 -6.86 -4.06
CA CYS A 104 -11.42 -6.86 -3.06
C CYS A 104 -11.90 -7.40 -1.70
N ALA A 105 -11.57 -8.67 -1.40
CA ALA A 105 -11.91 -9.31 -0.13
C ALA A 105 -11.40 -8.54 1.10
N GLY A 106 -10.18 -7.99 1.04
CA GLY A 106 -9.60 -7.24 2.16
C GLY A 106 -10.31 -5.92 2.47
N MET A 107 -10.98 -5.29 1.49
CA MET A 107 -11.84 -4.12 1.76
C MET A 107 -13.16 -4.53 2.43
N LYS A 108 -13.73 -5.67 2.04
CA LYS A 108 -14.92 -6.22 2.70
C LYS A 108 -14.66 -6.51 4.17
N GLU A 109 -13.54 -7.18 4.45
CA GLU A 109 -13.13 -7.54 5.81
C GLU A 109 -12.91 -6.31 6.70
N ARG A 110 -12.13 -5.32 6.22
CA ARG A 110 -11.94 -4.06 6.97
C ARG A 110 -13.23 -3.30 7.19
N GLY A 111 -14.11 -3.30 6.19
CA GLY A 111 -15.42 -2.70 6.30
C GLY A 111 -16.25 -3.32 7.43
N ASP A 112 -16.24 -4.65 7.51
CA ASP A 112 -16.92 -5.39 8.57
C ASP A 112 -16.28 -5.16 9.94
N GLU A 113 -14.95 -5.09 10.03
CA GLU A 113 -14.24 -4.83 11.27
C GLU A 113 -14.56 -3.43 11.83
N LYS A 114 -14.55 -2.39 11.00
CA LYS A 114 -14.95 -1.03 11.39
C LYS A 114 -16.40 -0.97 11.87
N LYS A 115 -17.31 -1.67 11.20
CA LYS A 115 -18.72 -1.75 11.61
C LYS A 115 -18.88 -2.48 12.95
N ARG A 116 -18.13 -3.55 13.20
CA ARG A 116 -18.11 -4.24 14.50
C ARG A 116 -17.59 -3.32 15.60
N ALA A 117 -16.48 -2.61 15.35
CA ALA A 117 -15.92 -1.63 16.27
C ALA A 117 -16.89 -0.47 16.57
N ALA A 118 -17.63 0.01 15.56
CA ALA A 118 -18.68 1.01 15.74
C ALA A 118 -19.81 0.48 16.65
N LYS A 119 -20.33 -0.73 16.36
CA LYS A 119 -21.41 -1.34 17.13
C LYS A 119 -21.04 -1.58 18.60
N ALA A 120 -19.82 -2.04 18.86
CA ALA A 120 -19.32 -2.27 20.21
C ALA A 120 -19.25 -1.00 21.07
N LYS A 121 -19.25 0.18 20.45
CA LYS A 121 -19.19 1.49 21.12
C LYS A 121 -20.55 2.16 21.32
N THR A 122 -21.59 1.65 20.67
CA THR A 122 -22.96 2.17 20.74
C THR A 122 -23.90 1.27 21.52
N THR A 123 -23.37 0.17 22.08
CA THR A 123 -24.08 -0.77 22.95
C THR A 123 -23.63 -0.51 24.38
#